data_AF-A0A816K042-F1
#
_entry.id   AF-A0A816K042-F1
#
_cell.length_a   1.000
_cell.length_b   1.000
_cell.length_c   1.000
_cell.angle_alpha   90.00
_cell.angle_beta   90.00
_cell.angle_gamma   90.00
#
_symmetry.space_group_name_H-M   'P 1'
#
loop_
_entity.id
_entity.type
_entity.pdbx_description
1 polymer ?
#
loop_
_entity_poly.entity_id
_entity_poly.type
_entity_poly.pdbx_seq_one_letter_code
_entity_poly.pdbx_strand_id
1 'polypeptide(L)'
;MIPSTDKPHEALAAAAYPDFLHNYRNKKYLTERAVLTPTNSTVHELNAYMLSQVPSQAKEYLSSDSVELEATPEDDWSSHYTQEYLNSLEFSGLPNHRLCLKVGSP
;
A
#
# COMPACT_ATOMS: atom_id res chain seq x y z
N MET A 1 -15.09 20.16 10.41
CA MET A 1 -13.63 19.91 10.55
C MET A 1 -13.46 18.61 11.30
N ILE A 2 -12.49 17.78 10.90
CA ILE A 2 -12.14 16.56 11.65
C ILE A 2 -11.43 16.99 12.93
N PRO A 3 -11.85 16.52 14.12
CA PRO A 3 -11.19 16.87 15.37
C PRO A 3 -9.75 16.37 15.38
N SER A 4 -8.83 17.15 15.97
CA SER A 4 -7.44 16.72 16.16
C SER A 4 -7.43 15.62 17.22
N THR A 5 -7.14 14.39 16.83
CA THR A 5 -7.08 13.22 17.72
C THR A 5 -5.67 12.65 17.76
N ASP A 6 -5.36 11.86 18.79
CA ASP A 6 -4.10 11.11 18.89
C ASP A 6 -3.96 10.03 17.79
N LYS A 7 -5.06 9.73 17.08
CA LYS A 7 -5.14 8.75 16.00
C LYS A 7 -5.72 9.39 14.74
N PRO A 8 -4.92 10.19 14.01
CA PRO A 8 -5.41 10.92 12.84
C PRO A 8 -5.90 9.99 11.72
N HIS A 9 -5.27 8.82 11.55
CA HIS A 9 -5.68 7.81 10.56
C HIS A 9 -7.09 7.26 10.83
N GLU A 10 -7.43 7.00 12.09
CA GLU A 10 -8.75 6.51 12.49
C GLU A 10 -9.82 7.58 12.28
N ALA A 11 -9.53 8.82 12.67
CA ALA A 11 -10.45 9.94 12.47
C ALA A 11 -10.70 10.24 10.99
N LEU A 12 -9.66 10.18 10.15
CA LEU A 12 -9.77 10.35 8.69
C LEU A 12 -10.55 9.21 8.05
N ALA A 13 -10.24 7.96 8.41
CA ALA A 13 -10.94 6.79 7.92
C ALA A 13 -12.42 6.81 8.30
N ALA A 14 -12.76 7.14 9.54
CA ALA A 14 -14.15 7.23 10.00
C ALA A 14 -14.91 8.37 9.31
N ALA A 15 -14.25 9.50 9.05
CA ALA A 15 -14.86 10.63 8.35
C ALA A 15 -15.12 10.33 6.86
N ALA A 16 -14.19 9.66 6.18
CA ALA A 16 -14.31 9.37 4.76
C ALA A 16 -15.14 8.10 4.48
N TYR A 17 -15.01 7.08 5.32
CA TYR A 17 -15.64 5.77 5.19
C TYR A 17 -16.44 5.38 6.45
N PRO A 18 -17.60 6.02 6.69
CA PRO A 18 -18.47 5.65 7.80
C PRO A 18 -19.02 4.22 7.66
N ASP A 19 -19.01 3.44 8.74
CA ASP A 19 -19.42 2.03 8.73
C ASP A 19 -18.67 1.16 7.72
N PHE A 20 -17.35 1.37 7.57
CA PHE A 20 -16.51 0.66 6.61
C PHE A 20 -16.66 -0.87 6.68
N LEU A 21 -16.67 -1.48 7.87
CA LEU A 21 -16.78 -2.94 8.03
C LEU A 21 -18.10 -3.53 7.49
N HIS A 22 -19.16 -2.75 7.44
CA HIS A 22 -20.44 -3.18 6.86
C HIS A 22 -20.46 -2.98 5.33
N ASN A 23 -19.66 -2.05 4.82
CA ASN A 23 -19.74 -1.60 3.43
C ASN A 23 -18.50 -1.89 2.56
N TYR A 24 -17.44 -2.50 3.10
CA TYR A 24 -16.18 -2.73 2.37
C TYR A 24 -16.34 -3.62 1.12
N ARG A 25 -17.41 -4.40 1.00
CA ARG A 25 -17.75 -5.18 -0.21
C ARG A 25 -18.67 -4.44 -1.18
N ASN A 26 -19.20 -3.29 -0.79
CA ASN A 26 -20.11 -2.51 -1.62
C ASN A 26 -19.31 -1.60 -2.55
N LYS A 27 -19.24 -1.98 -3.83
CA LYS A 27 -18.49 -1.24 -4.86
C LYS A 27 -18.93 0.22 -4.97
N LYS A 28 -20.24 0.50 -4.98
CA LYS A 28 -20.77 1.85 -5.11
C LYS A 28 -20.34 2.74 -3.93
N TYR A 29 -20.43 2.19 -2.72
CA TYR A 29 -19.97 2.87 -1.51
C TYR A 29 -18.50 3.25 -1.59
N LEU A 30 -17.64 2.34 -2.05
CA LEU A 30 -16.19 2.57 -2.19
C LEU A 30 -15.86 3.59 -3.29
N THR A 31 -16.54 3.52 -4.45
CA THR A 31 -16.23 4.40 -5.60
C THR A 31 -16.66 5.86 -5.40
N GLU A 32 -17.60 6.13 -4.51
CA GLU A 32 -18.10 7.49 -4.22
C GLU A 32 -17.22 8.25 -3.21
N ARG A 33 -16.17 7.60 -2.67
CA ARG A 33 -15.39 8.10 -1.53
C ARG A 33 -13.90 8.00 -1.84
N ALA A 34 -13.16 9.06 -1.54
CA ALA A 34 -11.71 9.08 -1.66
C ALA A 34 -11.10 9.91 -0.53
N VAL A 35 -9.92 9.49 -0.07
CA VAL A 35 -9.08 10.30 0.83
C VAL A 35 -7.89 10.78 0.02
N LEU A 36 -7.69 12.10 -0.02
CA LEU A 36 -6.56 12.71 -0.70
C LEU A 36 -5.60 13.28 0.34
N THR A 37 -4.33 12.86 0.28
CA THR A 37 -3.27 13.36 1.17
C THR A 37 -2.14 13.99 0.35
N PRO A 38 -1.37 14.94 0.91
CA PRO A 38 -0.29 15.60 0.18
C PRO A 38 0.90 14.69 -0.16
N THR A 39 1.12 13.63 0.63
CA THR A 39 2.28 12.72 0.52
C THR A 39 1.84 11.27 0.36
N ASN A 40 2.60 10.49 -0.43
CA ASN A 40 2.37 9.06 -0.64
C ASN A 40 2.57 8.23 0.64
N SER A 41 3.50 8.62 1.51
CA SER A 41 3.72 7.96 2.80
C SER A 41 2.44 7.92 3.64
N THR A 42 1.73 9.04 3.71
CA THR A 42 0.46 9.14 4.44
C THR A 42 -0.65 8.34 3.76
N VAL A 43 -0.68 8.27 2.43
CA VAL A 43 -1.58 7.36 1.69
C VAL A 43 -1.30 5.91 2.08
N HIS A 44 -0.04 5.50 2.12
CA HIS A 44 0.34 4.12 2.45
C HIS A 44 -0.05 3.75 3.88
N GLU A 45 0.16 4.62 4.86
CA GLU A 45 -0.26 4.42 6.24
C GLU A 45 -1.79 4.27 6.35
N LEU A 46 -2.55 5.13 5.68
CA LEU A 46 -4.01 5.07 5.67
C LEU A 46 -4.55 3.82 4.98
N ASN A 47 -3.99 3.46 3.82
CA ASN A 47 -4.37 2.25 3.11
C ASN A 47 -4.06 1.00 3.93
N ALA A 48 -2.89 0.95 4.59
CA ALA A 48 -2.54 -0.13 5.50
C ALA A 48 -3.50 -0.21 6.69
N TYR A 49 -3.88 0.94 7.27
CA TYR A 49 -4.88 1.00 8.33
C TYR A 49 -6.24 0.47 7.87
N MET A 50 -6.76 0.95 6.74
CA MET A 50 -8.04 0.49 6.18
C MET A 50 -8.02 -1.02 5.87
N LEU A 51 -6.93 -1.50 5.28
CA LEU A 51 -6.72 -2.92 5.00
C LEU A 51 -6.68 -3.74 6.29
N SER A 52 -6.07 -3.23 7.36
CA SER A 52 -6.00 -3.91 8.65
C SER A 52 -7.39 -4.24 9.22
N GLN A 53 -8.37 -3.37 8.99
CA GLN A 53 -9.75 -3.56 9.45
C GLN A 53 -10.52 -4.65 8.69
N VAL A 54 -10.15 -4.95 7.44
CA VAL A 54 -10.86 -5.96 6.64
C VAL A 54 -10.73 -7.35 7.31
N PRO A 55 -11.84 -8.04 7.62
CA PRO A 55 -11.84 -9.31 8.35
C PRO A 55 -11.55 -10.49 7.40
N SER A 56 -10.46 -10.40 6.63
CA SER A 56 -9.98 -11.47 5.76
C SER A 56 -8.48 -11.68 5.96
N GLN A 57 -8.00 -12.88 5.64
CA GLN A 57 -6.58 -13.19 5.71
C GLN A 57 -5.79 -12.30 4.74
N ALA A 58 -4.73 -11.67 5.26
CA ALA A 58 -3.76 -10.96 4.44
C ALA A 58 -2.84 -11.96 3.75
N LYS A 59 -2.53 -11.68 2.48
CA LYS A 59 -1.51 -12.36 1.71
C LYS A 59 -0.46 -11.35 1.28
N GLU A 60 0.79 -11.71 1.49
CA GLU A 60 1.95 -10.90 1.14
C GLU A 60 2.56 -11.40 -0.16
N TYR A 61 2.92 -10.46 -1.02
CA TYR A 61 3.62 -10.67 -2.28
C TYR A 61 4.86 -9.79 -2.26
N LEU A 62 6.02 -10.39 -2.51
CA LEU A 62 7.30 -9.69 -2.60
C LEU A 62 7.66 -9.53 -4.07
N SER A 63 8.23 -8.37 -4.43
CA SER A 63 8.78 -8.15 -5.76
C SER A 63 10.03 -9.00 -5.98
N SER A 64 10.47 -9.10 -7.24
CA SER A 64 11.82 -9.59 -7.53
C SER A 64 12.84 -8.71 -6.81
N ASP A 65 13.87 -9.35 -6.25
CA ASP A 65 15.00 -8.76 -5.53
C ASP A 65 16.33 -9.05 -6.26
N SER A 66 16.24 -9.38 -7.55
CA SER A 66 17.37 -9.79 -8.38
C SER A 66 17.37 -9.04 -9.71
N VAL A 67 18.57 -8.77 -10.24
CA VAL A 67 18.78 -8.14 -11.55
C VAL A 67 19.00 -9.20 -12.63
N GLU A 68 18.41 -9.02 -13.81
CA GLU A 68 18.61 -9.91 -14.95
C GLU A 68 19.88 -9.51 -15.71
N LEU A 69 20.90 -10.37 -15.67
CA LEU A 69 22.24 -10.11 -16.18
C LEU A 69 22.37 -10.29 -17.70
N GLU A 70 21.33 -10.77 -18.40
CA GLU A 70 21.42 -11.13 -19.83
C GLU A 70 21.61 -9.93 -20.77
N ALA A 71 21.37 -8.70 -20.31
CA ALA A 71 21.54 -7.49 -21.13
C ALA A 71 23.00 -6.99 -21.22
N THR A 72 23.86 -7.36 -20.27
CA THR A 72 25.27 -6.93 -20.20
C THR A 72 26.12 -8.01 -19.53
N PRO A 73 26.62 -9.00 -20.29
CA PRO A 73 27.25 -10.21 -19.75
C PRO A 73 28.63 -9.99 -19.12
N GLU A 74 29.16 -8.76 -19.13
CA GLU A 74 30.55 -8.46 -18.78
C GLU A 74 30.73 -7.91 -17.36
N ASP A 75 29.66 -7.46 -16.70
CA ASP A 75 29.70 -6.83 -15.37
C ASP A 75 28.90 -7.62 -14.32
N ASP A 76 29.51 -7.89 -13.17
CA ASP A 76 28.84 -8.46 -12.00
C ASP A 76 28.03 -7.36 -11.28
N TRP A 77 26.89 -7.01 -11.86
CA TRP A 77 25.95 -6.03 -11.32
C TRP A 77 25.35 -6.44 -9.97
N SER A 78 25.45 -7.71 -9.58
CA SER A 78 24.96 -8.18 -8.27
C SER A 78 25.69 -7.51 -7.09
N SER A 79 26.94 -7.09 -7.31
CA SER A 79 27.73 -6.33 -6.34
C SER A 79 27.34 -4.84 -6.26
N HIS A 80 26.73 -4.29 -7.32
CA HIS A 80 26.34 -2.89 -7.43
C HIS A 80 24.92 -2.61 -6.91
N TYR A 81 24.04 -3.62 -6.94
CA TYR A 81 22.65 -3.51 -6.49
C TYR A 81 22.35 -4.55 -5.43
N THR A 82 22.56 -4.19 -4.16
CA THR A 82 22.21 -5.09 -3.06
C THR A 82 20.70 -5.29 -2.98
N GLN A 83 20.27 -6.39 -2.35
CA GLN A 83 18.85 -6.68 -2.14
C GLN A 83 18.17 -5.57 -1.33
N GLU A 84 18.85 -4.98 -0.34
CA GLU A 84 18.31 -3.87 0.45
C GLU A 84 18.04 -2.65 -0.41
N TYR A 85 18.94 -2.35 -1.35
CA TYR A 85 18.75 -1.25 -2.30
C TYR A 85 17.54 -1.54 -3.21
N LEU A 86 17.46 -2.72 -3.82
CA LEU A 86 16.36 -3.11 -4.70
C LEU A 86 15.00 -3.09 -3.96
N ASN A 87 14.97 -3.58 -2.72
CA ASN A 87 13.77 -3.62 -1.89
C ASN A 87 13.34 -2.23 -1.39
N SER A 88 14.23 -1.23 -1.45
CA SER A 88 13.95 0.17 -1.10
C SER A 88 13.42 1.01 -2.26
N LEU A 89 13.42 0.48 -3.49
CA LEU A 89 12.98 1.21 -4.67
C LEU A 89 11.46 1.46 -4.63
N GLU A 90 11.10 2.73 -4.75
CA GLU A 90 9.71 3.18 -4.87
C GLU A 90 9.52 3.87 -6.23
N PHE A 91 8.58 3.38 -7.03
CA PHE A 91 8.27 3.94 -8.35
C PHE A 91 6.84 4.46 -8.38
N SER A 92 6.66 5.66 -8.94
CA SER A 92 5.31 6.22 -9.13
C SER A 92 4.48 5.31 -10.03
N GLY A 93 3.33 4.86 -9.53
CA GLY A 93 2.41 3.99 -10.27
C GLY A 93 2.69 2.50 -10.15
N LEU A 94 3.72 2.07 -9.41
CA LEU A 94 3.97 0.66 -9.09
C LEU A 94 3.83 0.41 -7.58
N PRO A 95 3.46 -0.82 -7.16
CA PRO A 95 3.49 -1.19 -5.76
C PRO A 95 4.95 -1.25 -5.25
N ASN A 96 5.12 -0.96 -3.96
CA ASN A 96 6.39 -1.18 -3.26
C ASN A 96 6.77 -2.67 -3.26
N HIS A 97 8.04 -2.96 -2.97
CA HIS A 97 8.57 -4.34 -2.87
C HIS A 97 7.64 -5.29 -2.13
N ARG A 98 7.07 -4.81 -1.01
CA ARG A 98 6.11 -5.56 -0.21
C ARG A 98 4.68 -5.12 -0.50
N LEU A 99 3.91 -6.01 -1.12
CA LEU A 99 2.48 -5.82 -1.41
C LEU A 99 1.62 -6.73 -0.52
N CYS A 100 0.81 -6.14 0.36
CA CYS A 100 -0.15 -6.86 1.18
C CYS A 100 -1.57 -6.72 0.62
N LEU A 101 -2.25 -7.83 0.36
CA LEU A 101 -3.60 -7.87 -0.17
C LEU A 101 -4.53 -8.71 0.70
N LYS A 102 -5.82 -8.37 0.71
CA LYS A 102 -6.87 -9.05 1.46
C LYS A 102 -8.09 -9.27 0.58
N VAL A 103 -8.67 -10.48 0.61
CA VAL A 103 -9.82 -10.84 -0.23
C VAL A 103 -11.00 -9.90 0.04
N GLY A 104 -11.49 -9.26 -1.03
CA GLY A 104 -12.61 -8.32 -0.94
C GLY A 104 -12.22 -6.87 -0.66
N SER A 105 -10.91 -6.56 -0.64
CA SER A 105 -10.41 -5.19 -0.68
C SER A 105 -10.30 -4.75 -2.16
N PRO A 106 -10.64 -3.49 -2.49
CA PRO A 106 -10.43 -2.94 -3.82
C PRO A 106 -8.95 -2.85 -4.20
#